data_AF-A0A958QCP7-F1
#
_entry.id   AF-A0A958QCP7-F1
#
_cell.length_a   1.000
_cell.length_b   1.000
_cell.length_c   1.000
_cell.angle_alpha   90.00
_cell.angle_beta   90.00
_cell.angle_gamma   90.00
#
_symmetry.space_group_name_H-M   'P 1'
#
loop_
_entity.id
_entity.type
_entity.pdbx_description
1 polymer ?
#
loop_
_entity_poly.entity_id
_entity_poly.type
_entity_poly.pdbx_seq_one_letter_code
_entity_poly.pdbx_strand_id
1 'polypeptide(L)' 'MCGVIGYIGKSTSKQFFYNGLKRLEYRGYDSAGIATLGSGGISMVKASGKLSALQEKMDLL' A
#
# COMPACT_ATOMS: atom_id res chain seq x y z
N MET A 1 1.40 15.85 4.79
CA MET A 1 1.30 15.84 3.30
C MET A 1 0.97 14.41 2.87
N CYS A 2 0.48 14.18 1.65
CA CYS A 2 0.18 12.84 1.16
C CYS A 2 1.19 12.42 0.08
N GLY A 3 1.46 11.11 -0.03
CA GLY A 3 2.26 10.52 -1.10
C GLY A 3 1.49 9.38 -1.75
N VAL A 4 1.61 9.22 -3.07
CA VAL A 4 0.91 8.19 -3.85
C VAL A 4 1.91 7.50 -4.77
N ILE A 5 1.80 6.17 -4.87
CA ILE A 5 2.51 5.36 -5.87
C ILE A 5 1.49 4.50 -6.61
N GLY A 6 1.70 4.31 -7.92
CA GLY A 6 0.89 3.45 -8.76
C GLY A 6 1.77 2.54 -9.61
N TYR A 7 1.24 1.38 -9.98
CA TYR A 7 1.87 0.43 -10.90
C TYR A 7 0.81 -0.18 -11.81
N ILE A 8 1.15 -0.36 -13.09
CA ILE A 8 0.33 -1.05 -14.08
C ILE A 8 1.18 -2.14 -14.71
N GLY A 9 0.74 -3.40 -14.61
CA GLY A 9 1.46 -4.54 -15.17
C GLY A 9 0.99 -5.87 -14.56
N LYS A 10 1.56 -6.98 -15.06
CA LYS A 10 1.15 -8.35 -14.68
C LYS A 10 1.89 -8.90 -13.45
N SER A 11 2.96 -8.25 -13.00
CA SER A 11 3.79 -8.71 -11.89
C SER A 11 3.87 -7.62 -10.83
N THR A 12 2.98 -7.73 -9.84
CA THR A 12 3.05 -6.91 -8.62
C THR A 12 3.25 -7.81 -7.43
N SER A 13 4.31 -7.54 -6.66
CA SER A 13 4.45 -8.08 -5.31
C SER A 13 3.97 -7.03 -4.30
N LYS A 14 3.43 -7.50 -3.17
CA LYS A 14 3.16 -6.69 -1.98
C LYS A 14 4.38 -5.85 -1.58
N GLN A 15 5.57 -6.43 -1.71
CA GLN A 15 6.87 -5.79 -1.45
C GLN A 15 7.11 -4.52 -2.27
N PHE A 16 6.68 -4.49 -3.54
CA PHE A 16 6.87 -3.33 -4.40
C PHE A 16 6.15 -2.10 -3.83
N PHE A 17 4.86 -2.26 -3.49
CA PHE A 17 4.06 -1.18 -2.93
C PHE A 17 4.57 -0.76 -1.55
N TYR A 18 4.95 -1.72 -0.69
CA TYR A 18 5.53 -1.40 0.62
C TYR A 18 6.81 -0.58 0.49
N ASN A 19 7.76 -0.99 -0.36
CA ASN A 19 9.01 -0.25 -0.57
C ASN A 19 8.75 1.14 -1.18
N GLY A 20 7.80 1.25 -2.11
CA GLY A 20 7.39 2.52 -2.69
C GLY A 20 6.81 3.48 -1.65
N LEU A 21 5.88 3.01 -0.82
CA LEU A 21 5.28 3.79 0.26
C LEU A 21 6.31 4.17 1.32
N LYS A 22 7.25 3.27 1.65
CA LYS A 22 8.30 3.53 2.65
C LYS A 22 9.21 4.69 2.24
N ARG A 23 9.50 4.82 0.94
CA ARG A 23 10.24 5.98 0.40
C ARG A 23 9.46 7.29 0.52
N LEU A 24 8.14 7.24 0.67
CA LEU A 24 7.24 8.40 0.78
C LEU A 24 6.81 8.71 2.22
N GLU A 25 7.19 7.88 3.19
CA GLU A 25 6.75 7.98 4.59
C GLU A 25 7.11 9.33 5.24
N TYR A 26 8.19 9.97 4.78
CA TYR A 26 8.56 11.33 5.21
C TYR A 26 7.50 12.39 4.90
N ARG A 27 6.58 12.14 3.95
CA ARG A 27 5.51 13.07 3.60
C ARG A 27 4.30 12.94 4.52
N GLY A 28 4.06 11.76 5.10
CA GLY A 28 2.88 11.49 5.91
C GLY A 28 2.88 10.09 6.53
N TYR A 29 2.38 10.02 7.77
CA TYR A 29 2.41 8.84 8.64
C TYR A 29 1.10 8.65 9.43
N ASP A 30 0.04 9.39 9.06
CA ASP A 30 -1.26 9.35 9.74
C ASP A 30 -2.11 8.17 9.24
N SER A 31 -1.90 7.73 7.99
CA SER A 31 -2.55 6.54 7.42
C SER A 31 -1.84 6.09 6.14
N ALA A 32 -2.09 4.83 5.74
CA ALA A 32 -1.64 4.28 4.48
C ALA A 32 -2.65 3.26 3.92
N GLY A 33 -2.66 3.08 2.60
CA GLY A 33 -3.51 2.09 1.95
C GLY A 33 -3.02 1.68 0.57
N ILE A 34 -3.47 0.51 0.14
CA ILE A 34 -3.21 -0.07 -1.18
C ILE A 34 -4.53 -0.56 -1.76
N ALA A 35 -4.73 -0.28 -3.05
CA ALA A 35 -5.82 -0.82 -3.84
C ALA A 35 -5.25 -1.60 -5.03
N THR A 36 -5.80 -2.78 -5.29
CA THR A 36 -5.46 -3.61 -6.46
C THR A 36 -6.69 -3.91 -7.28
N LEU A 37 -6.52 -4.00 -8.59
CA LEU A 37 -7.57 -4.36 -9.53
C LEU A 37 -7.33 -5.79 -10.03
N GLY A 38 -8.29 -6.68 -9.81
CA GLY A 38 -8.27 -8.06 -10.26
C GLY A 38 -9.53 -8.46 -11.00
N SER A 39 -9.66 -9.74 -11.32
CA SER A 39 -10.84 -10.31 -12.00
C SER A 39 -12.15 -10.14 -11.21
N GLY A 40 -12.07 -10.10 -9.88
CA GLY A 40 -13.21 -9.88 -8.98
C GLY A 40 -13.50 -8.41 -8.67
N GLY A 41 -12.83 -7.46 -9.34
CA GLY A 41 -12.96 -6.03 -9.08
C GLY A 41 -11.82 -5.48 -8.21
N ILE A 42 -12.13 -4.43 -7.44
CA ILE A 42 -11.16 -3.70 -6.63
C ILE A 42 -11.07 -4.31 -5.23
N SER A 43 -9.87 -4.69 -4.82
CA SER A 43 -9.54 -5.08 -3.45
C SER A 43 -8.74 -3.98 -2.77
N MET A 44 -9.05 -3.68 -1.51
CA MET A 44 -8.40 -2.58 -0.78
C MET A 44 -8.02 -2.98 0.64
N VAL A 45 -6.85 -2.51 1.07
CA VAL A 45 -6.35 -2.63 2.44
C VAL A 45 -5.93 -1.26 2.93
N LYS A 46 -6.36 -0.89 4.15
CA LYS A 46 -6.08 0.40 4.77
C LYS A 46 -5.73 0.25 6.25
N ALA A 47 -4.80 1.07 6.71
CA ALA A 47 -4.41 1.17 8.10
C ALA A 47 -4.22 2.64 8.50
N SER A 48 -4.63 2.96 9.73
CA SER A 48 -4.30 4.24 10.37
C SER A 48 -2.93 4.13 11.05
N GLY A 49 -2.24 5.25 11.16
CA GLY A 49 -0.88 5.32 11.70
C GLY A 49 0.19 5.00 10.67
N LYS A 50 1.35 4.58 11.17
CA LYS A 50 2.57 4.37 10.37
C LYS A 50 2.40 3.27 9.34
N LEU A 51 3.29 3.26 8.35
CA LEU A 51 3.28 2.26 7.27
C LEU A 51 3.37 0.82 7.79
N SER A 52 4.02 0.58 8.93
CA SER A 52 4.10 -0.74 9.57
C SER A 52 2.72 -1.34 9.87
N ALA A 53 1.73 -0.53 10.24
CA ALA A 53 0.37 -1.00 10.50
C ALA A 53 -0.33 -1.50 9.22
N LEU A 54 0.04 -0.95 8.06
CA LEU A 54 -0.43 -1.46 6.77
C LEU A 54 0.24 -2.79 6.44
N GLN A 55 1.55 -2.91 6.68
CA GLN A 55 2.32 -4.13 6.43
C GLN A 55 1.75 -5.33 7.23
N GLU A 56 1.48 -5.14 8.52
CA GLU A 56 0.86 -6.18 9.36
C GLU A 56 -0.48 -6.67 8.78
N LYS A 57 -1.32 -5.76 8.27
CA LYS A 57 -2.59 -6.14 7.63
C LYS A 57 -2.41 -6.85 6.30
N MET A 58 -1.35 -6.54 5.55
CA MET A 58 -1.06 -7.18 4.27
C MET A 58 -0.54 -8.61 4.40
N ASP A 59 0.16 -8.91 5.50
CA ASP A 59 0.70 -10.25 5.78
C ASP A 59 -0.39 -11.23 6.25
N LEU A 60 -1.56 -10.73 6.64
CA LEU A 60 -2.75 -11.50 7.02
C LEU A 60 -3.67 -11.86 5.83
N LEU A 61 -3.35 -11.41 4.61
CA LEU A 61 -4.12 -11.59 3.38
C LEU A 61 -3.41 -12.49 2.38
#